data_AF-L7KII3-F1
#
_entry.id   AF-L7KII3-F1
#
_cell.length_a   1.000
_cell.length_b   1.000
_cell.length_c   1.000
_cell.angle_alpha   90.00
_cell.angle_beta   90.00
_cell.angle_gamma   90.00
#
_symmetry.space_group_name_H-M   'P 1'
#
loop_
_entity.id
_entity.type
_entity.pdbx_description
1 polymer ?
#
loop_
_entity_poly.entity_id
_entity_poly.type
_entity_poly.pdbx_seq_one_letter_code
_entity_poly.pdbx_strand_id
1 'polypeptide(L)'
;MQGYGRRRARFLAVPAFMAAALLGVVLSACGLDTNTTPSSIVLPPTDQLSTESDYPTSSTTIATQSRTATFLPSGTIGRAIATAPRADNSRYHQGSTTPRGPVVETSGFHFTTPSRDVSCSTEINVDASRRALTCRANDHQSSAPRPARTPRSCAWAEDLVVLTADRAQQGGCQNEHPVLYRSAIVDYGTTISVGRFSCLIDTPGIYCLQSDSQSGFSLSTKGFAPLNAADKAPATLSNRAGIESETVTTTTSDQPDEGLSTPPTN
;
A
#
# COMPACT_ATOMS: atom_id res chain seq x y z
N MET A 1 33.87 -32.19 43.17
CA MET A 1 35.17 -31.97 42.49
C MET A 1 35.21 -30.56 41.96
N GLN A 2 36.21 -29.80 42.40
CA GLN A 2 36.52 -28.43 42.00
C GLN A 2 37.22 -28.44 40.63
N GLY A 3 37.06 -27.38 39.83
CA GLY A 3 37.77 -27.23 38.56
C GLY A 3 37.56 -25.86 37.92
N TYR A 4 38.32 -24.87 38.39
CA TYR A 4 38.42 -23.53 37.84
C TYR A 4 39.06 -23.50 36.44
N GLY A 5 38.65 -22.53 35.61
CA GLY A 5 39.31 -22.24 34.34
C GLY A 5 39.05 -20.83 33.81
N ARG A 6 39.52 -19.79 34.52
CA ARG A 6 39.74 -18.43 33.98
C ARG A 6 40.99 -18.42 33.09
N ARG A 7 40.98 -17.59 32.03
CA ARG A 7 42.08 -16.80 31.39
C ARG A 7 41.61 -16.46 29.96
N ARG A 8 41.84 -15.31 29.32
CA ARG A 8 42.66 -14.12 29.57
C ARG A 8 42.20 -13.02 28.60
N ALA A 9 42.21 -11.78 29.06
CA ALA A 9 42.12 -10.59 28.23
C ALA A 9 43.30 -10.52 27.23
N ARG A 10 43.04 -10.00 26.04
CA ARG A 10 44.05 -9.36 25.19
C ARG A 10 43.56 -7.97 24.80
N PHE A 11 44.13 -7.00 25.49
CA PHE A 11 44.31 -5.64 24.97
C PHE A 11 45.13 -5.71 23.69
N LEU A 12 44.69 -5.01 22.65
CA LEU A 12 45.59 -4.49 21.62
C LEU A 12 45.22 -3.04 21.35
N ALA A 13 46.21 -2.19 21.63
CA ALA A 13 46.18 -0.76 21.45
C ALA A 13 46.54 -0.36 20.01
N VAL A 14 46.06 0.84 19.70
CA VAL A 14 46.25 1.78 18.58
C VAL A 14 47.69 1.86 18.00
N PRO A 15 47.82 2.23 16.71
CA PRO A 15 48.50 3.50 16.34
C PRO A 15 47.58 4.32 15.39
N ALA A 16 47.24 5.60 15.57
CA ALA A 16 48.03 6.82 15.75
C ALA A 16 49.08 7.01 14.64
N PHE A 17 48.65 7.56 13.49
CA PHE A 17 49.52 8.23 12.53
C PHE A 17 49.02 9.66 12.30
N MET A 18 49.98 10.58 12.38
CA MET A 18 49.88 12.04 12.39
C MET A 18 50.34 12.62 11.04
N ALA A 19 49.73 13.75 10.65
CA ALA A 19 50.25 14.84 9.81
C ALA A 19 50.55 14.53 8.31
N ALA A 20 50.45 15.44 7.32
CA ALA A 20 50.39 16.90 7.30
C ALA A 20 49.78 17.43 5.98
N ALA A 21 49.19 18.63 6.08
CA ALA A 21 49.02 19.73 5.11
C ALA A 21 49.24 19.54 3.59
N LEU A 22 48.34 20.14 2.79
CA LEU A 22 48.69 21.17 1.79
C LEU A 22 47.46 21.96 1.29
N LEU A 23 47.73 23.23 0.95
CA LEU A 23 46.82 24.33 0.63
C LEU A 23 46.05 24.16 -0.69
N GLY A 24 44.92 24.88 -0.79
CA GLY A 24 44.27 25.21 -2.06
C GLY A 24 43.07 26.15 -1.90
N VAL A 25 43.33 27.46 -1.82
CA VAL A 25 42.35 28.54 -1.87
C VAL A 25 41.85 28.72 -3.31
N VAL A 26 40.53 28.72 -3.54
CA VAL A 26 39.92 29.52 -4.61
C VAL A 26 38.59 30.08 -4.10
N LEU A 27 38.59 31.38 -3.83
CA LEU A 27 37.39 32.22 -3.69
C LEU A 27 36.90 32.54 -5.10
N SER A 28 35.71 32.05 -5.48
CA SER A 28 34.95 32.61 -6.61
C SER A 28 33.74 33.37 -6.05
N ALA A 29 34.00 34.63 -5.71
CA ALA A 29 32.97 35.64 -5.56
C ALA A 29 32.50 36.06 -6.96
N CYS A 30 31.29 35.67 -7.35
CA CYS A 30 30.57 36.37 -8.42
C CYS A 30 29.71 37.44 -7.78
N GLY A 31 30.07 38.69 -8.08
CA GLY A 31 29.43 39.89 -7.59
C GLY A 31 27.98 40.01 -8.02
N LEU A 32 27.20 40.62 -7.14
CA LEU A 32 25.91 41.22 -7.44
C LEU A 32 26.14 42.48 -8.27
N ASP A 33 25.88 42.42 -9.57
CA ASP A 33 25.66 43.62 -10.39
C ASP A 33 24.25 44.16 -10.10
N THR A 34 24.18 45.15 -9.21
CA THR A 34 23.02 46.03 -9.05
C THR A 34 23.10 47.14 -10.10
N ASN A 35 22.45 46.95 -11.24
CA ASN A 35 22.07 48.06 -12.13
C ASN A 35 20.96 47.63 -13.11
N THR A 36 19.73 47.57 -12.62
CA THR A 36 18.55 47.72 -13.47
C THR A 36 17.49 48.54 -12.73
N THR A 37 17.39 49.80 -13.14
CA THR A 37 16.25 50.69 -12.89
C THR A 37 14.92 50.01 -13.25
N PRO A 38 13.84 50.19 -12.47
CA PRO A 38 12.55 49.57 -12.74
C PRO A 38 11.90 50.24 -13.96
N SER A 39 11.83 49.52 -15.07
CA SER A 39 10.99 49.90 -16.19
C SER A 39 9.53 49.78 -15.76
N SER A 40 8.77 50.88 -15.82
CA SER A 40 7.33 50.88 -15.52
C SER A 40 6.60 49.95 -16.48
N ILE A 41 5.83 49.00 -15.94
CA ILE A 41 4.87 48.21 -16.71
C ILE A 41 3.66 49.11 -16.99
N VAL A 42 3.60 49.64 -18.22
CA VAL A 42 2.39 50.23 -18.78
C VAL A 42 1.57 49.07 -19.33
N LEU A 43 0.46 48.74 -18.67
CA LEU A 43 -0.53 47.79 -19.19
C LEU A 43 -1.38 48.50 -20.26
N PRO A 44 -1.35 48.07 -21.53
CA PRO A 44 -2.39 48.47 -22.48
C PRO A 44 -3.72 47.84 -22.06
N PRO A 45 -4.87 48.49 -22.34
CA PRO A 45 -6.16 47.99 -21.94
C PRO A 45 -6.43 46.63 -22.59
N THR A 46 -6.80 45.66 -21.77
CA THR A 46 -7.36 44.37 -22.20
C THR A 46 -8.66 44.60 -22.92
N ASP A 47 -8.68 44.32 -24.22
CA ASP A 47 -9.92 43.99 -24.89
C ASP A 47 -9.69 43.01 -26.05
N GLN A 48 -10.58 42.01 -26.08
CA GLN A 48 -10.84 41.03 -27.15
C GLN A 48 -9.90 39.83 -27.32
N LEU A 49 -10.30 38.74 -26.64
CA LEU A 49 -10.60 37.42 -27.22
C LEU A 49 -10.26 37.22 -28.72
N SER A 50 -9.26 36.39 -29.03
CA SER A 50 -9.36 35.25 -29.98
C SER A 50 -8.00 34.61 -30.32
N THR A 51 -8.07 33.29 -30.51
CA THR A 51 -7.22 32.41 -31.34
C THR A 51 -5.90 31.91 -30.75
N GLU A 52 -6.02 30.73 -30.11
CA GLU A 52 -5.27 29.50 -30.40
C GLU A 52 -4.01 29.64 -31.26
N SER A 53 -2.87 29.25 -30.70
CA SER A 53 -1.65 28.92 -31.44
C SER A 53 -1.00 27.73 -30.75
N ASP A 54 -1.11 26.58 -31.41
CA ASP A 54 -0.50 25.31 -31.01
C ASP A 54 1.02 25.44 -30.87
N TYR A 55 1.52 25.25 -29.65
CA TYR A 55 2.91 24.88 -29.45
C TYR A 55 3.02 23.35 -29.54
N PRO A 56 3.97 22.79 -30.32
CA PRO A 56 4.20 21.35 -30.32
C PRO A 56 4.80 20.95 -28.97
N THR A 57 3.93 20.55 -28.05
CA THR A 57 4.34 19.85 -26.84
C THR A 57 4.94 18.53 -27.29
N SER A 58 6.20 18.29 -26.95
CA SER A 58 6.81 16.96 -27.04
C SER A 58 6.07 16.03 -26.08
N SER A 59 4.93 15.50 -26.51
CA SER A 59 4.16 14.51 -25.79
C SER A 59 4.96 13.21 -25.80
N THR A 60 5.56 12.90 -24.65
CA THR A 60 5.98 11.52 -24.37
C THR A 60 4.71 10.69 -24.42
N THR A 61 4.65 9.74 -25.33
CA THR A 61 3.53 8.79 -25.44
C THR A 61 3.49 7.97 -24.16
N ILE A 62 2.77 8.44 -23.14
CA ILE A 62 2.25 7.55 -22.12
C ILE A 62 1.27 6.69 -22.88
N ALA A 63 1.64 5.43 -23.13
CA ALA A 63 0.70 4.44 -23.58
C ALA A 63 -0.44 4.43 -22.56
N THR A 64 -1.54 5.08 -22.90
CA THR A 64 -2.81 4.94 -22.23
C THR A 64 -3.20 3.49 -22.46
N GLN A 65 -2.71 2.58 -21.62
CA GLN A 65 -3.35 1.30 -21.46
C GLN A 65 -4.77 1.65 -21.04
N SER A 66 -5.68 1.54 -22.00
CA SER A 66 -7.11 1.56 -21.76
C SER A 66 -7.41 0.33 -20.92
N ARG A 67 -7.13 0.43 -19.61
CA ARG A 67 -7.66 -0.48 -18.60
C ARG A 67 -9.12 -0.10 -18.53
N THR A 68 -9.93 -0.66 -19.42
CA THR A 68 -11.38 -0.66 -19.24
C THR A 68 -11.59 -1.15 -17.83
N ALA A 69 -12.00 -0.25 -16.92
CA ALA A 69 -12.28 -0.60 -15.55
C ALA A 69 -13.42 -1.63 -15.61
N THR A 70 -13.07 -2.91 -15.49
CA THR A 70 -14.08 -3.96 -15.42
C THR A 70 -14.98 -3.61 -14.26
N PHE A 71 -16.23 -3.25 -14.57
CA PHE A 71 -17.17 -2.84 -13.56
C PHE A 71 -17.52 -4.06 -12.72
N LEU A 72 -16.88 -4.18 -11.55
CA LEU A 72 -17.12 -5.29 -10.64
C LEU A 72 -18.53 -5.11 -10.03
N PRO A 73 -19.32 -6.19 -9.91
CA PRO A 73 -20.63 -6.13 -9.29
C PRO A 73 -20.57 -5.54 -7.88
N SER A 74 -21.67 -4.90 -7.45
CA SER A 74 -21.85 -4.50 -6.06
C SER A 74 -21.75 -5.72 -5.15
N GLY A 75 -21.11 -5.55 -3.99
CA GLY A 75 -20.95 -6.61 -3.00
C GLY A 75 -19.76 -7.52 -3.25
N THR A 76 -18.89 -7.19 -4.21
CA THR A 76 -17.63 -7.90 -4.44
C THR A 76 -16.47 -7.27 -3.67
N ILE A 77 -15.48 -8.09 -3.29
CA ILE A 77 -14.29 -7.62 -2.58
C ILE A 77 -13.47 -6.63 -3.42
N GLY A 78 -13.37 -6.86 -4.72
CA GLY A 78 -12.65 -5.95 -5.61
C GLY A 78 -13.33 -4.59 -5.72
N ARG A 79 -14.66 -4.53 -5.72
CA ARG A 79 -15.38 -3.25 -5.65
C ARG A 79 -15.15 -2.55 -4.31
N ALA A 80 -15.24 -3.26 -3.19
CA ALA A 80 -14.98 -2.69 -1.87
C ALA A 80 -13.56 -2.08 -1.76
N ILE A 81 -12.54 -2.78 -2.27
CA ILE A 81 -11.15 -2.29 -2.33
C ILE A 81 -11.05 -1.06 -3.24
N ALA A 82 -11.71 -1.07 -4.40
CA ALA A 82 -11.62 0.01 -5.39
C ALA A 82 -12.31 1.32 -4.95
N THR A 83 -13.37 1.23 -4.15
CA THR A 83 -14.18 2.37 -3.69
C THR A 83 -13.77 2.93 -2.33
N ALA A 84 -12.97 2.20 -1.56
CA ALA A 84 -12.50 2.68 -0.26
C ALA A 84 -11.56 3.90 -0.39
N PRO A 85 -11.53 4.79 0.62
CA PRO A 85 -10.60 5.92 0.66
C PRO A 85 -9.15 5.47 0.42
N ARG A 86 -8.41 6.22 -0.39
CA ARG A 86 -7.01 5.89 -0.68
C ARG A 86 -6.06 6.52 0.33
N ALA A 87 -5.09 5.73 0.79
CA ALA A 87 -3.99 6.25 1.57
C ALA A 87 -3.03 7.07 0.68
N ASP A 88 -2.40 8.11 1.25
CA ASP A 88 -1.28 8.78 0.59
C ASP A 88 -0.04 7.88 0.61
N ASN A 89 0.44 7.55 -0.57
CA ASN A 89 1.55 6.63 -0.77
C ASN A 89 2.92 7.18 -0.34
N SER A 90 3.07 8.52 -0.24
CA SER A 90 4.35 9.20 -0.03
C SER A 90 5.14 8.72 1.20
N ARG A 91 4.42 8.31 2.24
CA ARG A 91 4.98 7.93 3.56
C ARG A 91 5.36 6.45 3.70
N TYR A 92 5.10 5.61 2.70
CA TYR A 92 5.33 4.17 2.80
C TYR A 92 6.66 3.72 2.18
N HIS A 93 7.52 4.64 1.80
CA HIS A 93 8.86 4.32 1.28
C HIS A 93 9.91 4.11 2.37
N GLN A 94 9.51 4.19 3.64
CA GLN A 94 10.40 4.13 4.79
C GLN A 94 10.20 2.88 5.64
N GLY A 95 11.30 2.29 6.11
CA GLY A 95 11.22 1.22 7.10
C GLY A 95 12.56 0.83 7.70
N SER A 96 12.53 -0.16 8.60
CA SER A 96 13.73 -0.73 9.23
C SER A 96 13.80 -2.23 9.01
N THR A 97 14.98 -2.71 8.62
CA THR A 97 15.30 -4.14 8.47
C THR A 97 15.47 -4.86 9.80
N THR A 98 15.45 -4.14 10.93
CA THR A 98 15.53 -4.73 12.27
C THR A 98 14.53 -4.08 13.24
N PRO A 99 14.17 -4.74 14.35
CA PRO A 99 13.21 -4.19 15.31
C PRO A 99 13.60 -2.88 15.98
N ARG A 100 14.91 -2.58 16.10
CA ARG A 100 15.42 -1.35 16.75
C ARG A 100 16.35 -0.52 15.87
N GLY A 101 16.48 -0.90 14.61
CA GLY A 101 17.32 -0.21 13.65
C GLY A 101 16.77 1.16 13.25
N PRO A 102 17.61 1.97 12.57
CA PRO A 102 17.18 3.21 11.97
C PRO A 102 16.11 2.93 10.90
N VAL A 103 15.15 3.84 10.82
CA VAL A 103 14.22 3.87 9.68
C VAL A 103 14.94 4.55 8.53
N VAL A 104 14.99 3.87 7.38
CA VAL A 104 15.66 4.34 6.17
C VAL A 104 14.66 4.42 5.02
N GLU A 105 14.92 5.35 4.10
CA GLU A 105 14.22 5.45 2.82
C GLU A 105 14.61 4.28 1.90
N THR A 106 13.66 3.77 1.14
CA THR A 106 13.83 2.62 0.25
C THR A 106 13.06 2.83 -1.06
N SER A 107 13.40 2.07 -2.10
CA SER A 107 12.63 2.06 -3.36
C SER A 107 11.38 1.16 -3.32
N GLY A 108 11.17 0.49 -2.18
CA GLY A 108 10.01 -0.35 -1.91
C GLY A 108 8.87 0.44 -1.27
N PHE A 109 7.75 -0.25 -1.10
CA PHE A 109 6.63 0.19 -0.27
C PHE A 109 6.50 -0.75 0.92
N HIS A 110 6.42 -0.17 2.11
CA HIS A 110 6.42 -0.86 3.38
C HIS A 110 5.33 -0.27 4.27
N PHE A 111 4.45 -1.13 4.77
CA PHE A 111 3.35 -0.69 5.62
C PHE A 111 2.99 -1.76 6.64
N THR A 112 2.32 -1.35 7.71
CA THR A 112 1.84 -2.23 8.78
C THR A 112 0.39 -1.89 9.11
N THR A 113 -0.41 -2.88 9.47
CA THR A 113 -1.79 -2.65 9.93
C THR A 113 -1.82 -1.90 11.26
N PRO A 114 -2.92 -1.22 11.64
CA PRO A 114 -2.99 -0.49 12.91
C PRO A 114 -2.80 -1.39 14.13
N SER A 115 -3.32 -2.63 14.09
CA SER A 115 -3.10 -3.63 15.13
C SER A 115 -1.67 -4.17 15.19
N ARG A 116 -0.87 -3.92 14.15
CA ARG A 116 0.51 -4.43 13.97
C ARG A 116 0.63 -5.94 13.80
N ASP A 117 -0.49 -6.64 13.63
CA ASP A 117 -0.49 -8.09 13.40
C ASP A 117 -0.02 -8.44 11.99
N VAL A 118 -0.06 -7.50 11.05
CA VAL A 118 0.42 -7.73 9.68
C VAL A 118 1.35 -6.62 9.23
N SER A 119 2.53 -7.00 8.74
CA SER A 119 3.48 -6.10 8.07
C SER A 119 3.65 -6.52 6.62
N CYS A 120 3.60 -5.57 5.70
CA CYS A 120 3.73 -5.82 4.27
C CYS A 120 4.88 -5.03 3.68
N SER A 121 5.50 -5.59 2.65
CA SER A 121 6.63 -5.01 1.92
C SER A 121 6.57 -5.45 0.47
N THR A 122 6.82 -4.52 -0.44
CA THR A 122 7.14 -4.88 -1.82
C THR A 122 8.64 -5.08 -1.95
N GLU A 123 9.03 -5.98 -2.85
CA GLU A 123 10.45 -6.24 -3.07
C GLU A 123 11.19 -4.99 -3.55
N ILE A 124 12.40 -4.82 -3.05
CA ILE A 124 13.29 -3.69 -3.32
C ILE A 124 14.26 -4.11 -4.43
N ASN A 125 14.63 -3.19 -5.33
CA ASN A 125 15.60 -3.43 -6.41
C ASN A 125 15.20 -4.50 -7.44
N VAL A 126 13.90 -4.74 -7.60
CA VAL A 126 13.34 -5.61 -8.64
C VAL A 126 12.47 -4.78 -9.58
N ASP A 127 12.44 -5.19 -10.85
CA ASP A 127 11.58 -4.58 -11.86
C ASP A 127 10.13 -4.55 -11.39
N ALA A 128 9.44 -3.44 -11.66
CA ALA A 128 8.07 -3.23 -11.23
C ALA A 128 7.10 -4.33 -11.72
N SER A 129 7.37 -4.97 -12.86
CA SER A 129 6.59 -6.08 -13.42
C SER A 129 6.78 -7.40 -12.68
N ARG A 130 7.94 -7.60 -12.04
CA ARG A 130 8.28 -8.83 -11.30
C ARG A 130 8.09 -8.70 -9.80
N ARG A 131 8.09 -7.46 -9.31
CA ARG A 131 7.93 -7.11 -7.90
C ARG A 131 6.75 -7.86 -7.27
N ALA A 132 7.00 -8.64 -6.24
CA ALA A 132 5.97 -9.23 -5.40
C ALA A 132 5.58 -8.30 -4.25
N LEU A 133 4.34 -8.43 -3.76
CA LEU A 133 3.95 -7.91 -2.46
C LEU A 133 4.01 -9.06 -1.45
N THR A 134 4.78 -8.89 -0.39
CA THR A 134 4.91 -9.89 0.67
C THR A 134 4.39 -9.34 1.97
N CYS A 135 3.51 -10.07 2.63
CA CYS A 135 3.00 -9.74 3.95
C CYS A 135 3.42 -10.82 4.95
N ARG A 136 3.73 -10.41 6.18
CA ARG A 136 4.05 -11.28 7.30
C ARG A 136 2.95 -11.16 8.35
N ALA A 137 2.40 -12.29 8.77
CA ALA A 137 1.55 -12.41 9.94
C ALA A 137 2.44 -12.46 11.20
N ASN A 138 2.45 -11.40 12.00
CA ASN A 138 3.31 -11.27 13.17
C ASN A 138 2.78 -12.04 14.39
N ASP A 139 1.54 -12.55 14.33
CA ASP A 139 0.86 -13.26 15.41
C ASP A 139 1.00 -14.79 15.35
N HIS A 140 1.83 -15.30 14.42
CA HIS A 140 2.08 -16.74 14.23
C HIS A 140 0.83 -17.59 13.94
N GLN A 141 -0.28 -16.99 13.49
CA GLN A 141 -1.51 -17.75 13.17
C GLN A 141 -1.45 -18.48 11.81
N SER A 142 -0.32 -18.37 11.12
CA SER A 142 -0.08 -18.95 9.80
C SER A 142 0.83 -20.17 9.91
N SER A 143 0.31 -21.36 9.55
CA SER A 143 1.12 -22.57 9.42
C SER A 143 1.09 -23.06 7.97
N ALA A 144 2.06 -22.60 7.18
CA ALA A 144 2.34 -23.12 5.85
C ALA A 144 3.53 -24.10 5.93
N PRO A 145 3.30 -25.43 5.73
CA PRO A 145 4.37 -26.40 5.81
C PRO A 145 5.41 -26.13 4.71
N ARG A 146 6.69 -26.26 5.06
CA ARG A 146 7.80 -26.10 4.12
C ARG A 146 7.70 -27.16 3.01
N PRO A 147 7.58 -26.78 1.73
CA PRO A 147 7.56 -27.74 0.63
C PRO A 147 8.83 -28.59 0.61
N ALA A 148 8.69 -29.88 0.31
CA ALA A 148 9.82 -30.82 0.31
C ALA A 148 10.95 -30.44 -0.67
N ARG A 149 10.59 -29.76 -1.77
CA ARG A 149 11.53 -29.32 -2.81
C ARG A 149 12.14 -27.93 -2.55
N THR A 150 11.85 -27.31 -1.42
CA THR A 150 12.40 -25.99 -1.09
C THR A 150 13.92 -26.07 -0.91
N PRO A 151 14.72 -25.25 -1.64
CA PRO A 151 16.18 -25.25 -1.53
C PRO A 151 16.67 -25.00 -0.10
N ARG A 152 17.85 -25.51 0.25
CA ARG A 152 18.46 -25.27 1.57
C ARG A 152 18.84 -23.81 1.81
N SER A 153 19.08 -23.04 0.75
CA SER A 153 19.34 -21.60 0.79
C SER A 153 18.10 -20.78 1.16
N CYS A 154 16.91 -21.33 0.98
CA CYS A 154 15.67 -20.67 1.32
C CYS A 154 15.43 -20.76 2.83
N ALA A 155 15.49 -19.60 3.48
CA ALA A 155 15.01 -19.40 4.84
C ALA A 155 13.48 -19.39 4.80
N TRP A 156 12.88 -20.59 4.80
CA TRP A 156 11.44 -20.74 4.73
C TRP A 156 10.78 -20.11 5.97
N ALA A 157 9.78 -19.28 5.71
CA ALA A 157 8.98 -18.61 6.72
C ALA A 157 7.52 -18.92 6.44
N GLU A 158 6.87 -19.59 7.40
CA GLU A 158 5.48 -20.06 7.29
C GLU A 158 4.45 -18.94 7.49
N ASP A 159 4.89 -17.83 8.09
CA ASP A 159 4.15 -16.63 8.40
C ASP A 159 4.12 -15.61 7.25
N LEU A 160 4.81 -15.89 6.15
CA LEU A 160 4.76 -15.06 4.96
C LEU A 160 3.57 -15.40 4.07
N VAL A 161 3.07 -14.39 3.37
CA VAL A 161 2.14 -14.50 2.27
C VAL A 161 2.71 -13.69 1.12
N VAL A 162 2.99 -14.35 0.00
CA VAL A 162 3.59 -13.75 -1.19
C VAL A 162 2.51 -13.62 -2.25
N LEU A 163 2.28 -12.40 -2.73
CA LEU A 163 1.39 -12.08 -3.84
C LEU A 163 2.23 -11.66 -5.05
N THR A 164 2.22 -12.52 -6.07
CA THR A 164 2.92 -12.28 -7.34
C THR A 164 1.93 -11.78 -8.40
N ALA A 165 2.35 -11.72 -9.67
CA ALA A 165 1.45 -11.40 -10.77
C ALA A 165 0.39 -12.50 -11.00
N ASP A 166 0.68 -13.74 -10.65
CA ASP A 166 -0.15 -14.90 -11.02
C ASP A 166 -1.06 -15.36 -9.89
N ARG A 167 -0.58 -15.29 -8.64
CA ARG A 167 -1.27 -15.86 -7.48
C ARG A 167 -0.79 -15.31 -6.15
N ALA A 168 -1.63 -15.48 -5.14
CA ALA A 168 -1.20 -15.45 -3.74
C ALA A 168 -0.77 -16.85 -3.28
N GLN A 169 0.22 -16.89 -2.39
CA GLN A 169 0.68 -18.12 -1.76
C GLN A 169 1.05 -17.85 -0.30
N GLN A 170 0.66 -18.78 0.58
CA GLN A 170 1.12 -18.83 1.96
C GLN A 170 2.47 -19.56 2.05
N GLY A 171 3.33 -19.03 2.91
CA GLY A 171 4.72 -19.41 3.05
C GLY A 171 5.62 -18.88 1.93
N GLY A 172 6.86 -18.59 2.25
CA GLY A 172 7.85 -18.11 1.28
C GLY A 172 9.27 -18.11 1.82
N CYS A 173 10.22 -17.80 0.95
CA CYS A 173 11.62 -17.65 1.32
C CYS A 173 11.86 -16.24 1.83
N GLN A 174 12.05 -16.07 3.15
CA GLN A 174 12.22 -14.76 3.78
C GLN A 174 13.44 -14.00 3.25
N ASN A 175 14.48 -14.72 2.84
CA ASN A 175 15.67 -14.14 2.24
C ASN A 175 15.45 -13.64 0.80
N GLU A 176 14.41 -14.11 0.11
CA GLU A 176 14.03 -13.65 -1.23
C GLU A 176 12.95 -12.54 -1.16
N HIS A 177 12.07 -12.65 -0.16
CA HIS A 177 10.94 -11.76 0.04
C HIS A 177 10.99 -11.08 1.42
N PRO A 178 11.94 -10.15 1.65
CA PRO A 178 12.12 -9.55 2.96
C PRO A 178 10.96 -8.61 3.31
N VAL A 179 10.38 -8.82 4.50
CA VAL A 179 9.40 -7.91 5.10
C VAL A 179 10.06 -7.09 6.20
N LEU A 180 10.03 -5.76 6.06
CA LEU A 180 10.63 -4.85 7.04
C LEU A 180 9.91 -4.96 8.40
N TYR A 181 10.69 -4.87 9.48
CA TYR A 181 10.18 -5.00 10.85
C TYR A 181 9.39 -3.77 11.30
N ARG A 182 9.76 -2.60 10.80
CA ARG A 182 9.09 -1.35 11.12
C ARG A 182 8.80 -0.62 9.82
N SER A 183 7.59 -0.09 9.72
CA SER A 183 7.10 0.69 8.59
C SER A 183 5.96 1.59 9.05
N ALA A 184 5.50 2.49 8.18
CA ALA A 184 4.38 3.36 8.49
C ALA A 184 3.06 2.56 8.61
N ILE A 185 2.17 3.03 9.48
CA ILE A 185 0.85 2.42 9.70
C ILE A 185 -0.14 2.97 8.67
N VAL A 186 -0.90 2.09 8.04
CA VAL A 186 -2.04 2.44 7.18
C VAL A 186 -3.32 2.33 7.99
N ASP A 187 -4.18 3.35 7.96
CA ASP A 187 -5.38 3.40 8.78
C ASP A 187 -6.46 2.40 8.35
N TYR A 188 -7.33 2.01 9.29
CA TYR A 188 -8.46 1.14 8.98
C TYR A 188 -9.43 1.78 8.00
N GLY A 189 -9.95 0.95 7.10
CA GLY A 189 -10.86 1.34 6.04
C GLY A 189 -10.23 2.06 4.87
N THR A 190 -8.90 2.06 4.77
CA THR A 190 -8.19 2.69 3.67
C THR A 190 -7.57 1.65 2.75
N THR A 191 -7.60 1.95 1.45
CA THR A 191 -6.89 1.18 0.44
C THR A 191 -5.53 1.84 0.19
N ILE A 192 -4.47 1.05 0.32
CA ILE A 192 -3.15 1.39 -0.20
C ILE A 192 -2.95 0.71 -1.55
N SER A 193 -2.58 1.48 -2.58
CA SER A 193 -2.34 0.95 -3.93
C SER A 193 -0.86 1.12 -4.29
N VAL A 194 -0.14 0.02 -4.47
CA VAL A 194 1.30 -0.01 -4.75
C VAL A 194 1.58 -0.76 -6.04
N GLY A 195 1.91 -0.03 -7.11
CA GLY A 195 2.08 -0.61 -8.44
C GLY A 195 0.80 -1.30 -8.91
N ARG A 196 0.85 -2.63 -9.05
CA ARG A 196 -0.30 -3.48 -9.46
C ARG A 196 -1.05 -4.12 -8.30
N PHE A 197 -0.69 -3.80 -7.06
CA PHE A 197 -1.32 -4.35 -5.88
C PHE A 197 -2.21 -3.28 -5.23
N SER A 198 -3.38 -3.68 -4.74
CA SER A 198 -4.25 -2.83 -3.93
C SER A 198 -4.68 -3.60 -2.70
N CYS A 199 -4.41 -3.03 -1.54
CA CYS A 199 -4.70 -3.64 -0.25
C CYS A 199 -5.64 -2.75 0.55
N LEU A 200 -6.81 -3.28 0.91
CA LEU A 200 -7.70 -2.67 1.89
C LEU A 200 -7.35 -3.18 3.27
N ILE A 201 -7.02 -2.26 4.17
CA ILE A 201 -6.84 -2.56 5.58
C ILE A 201 -8.19 -2.38 6.25
N ASP A 202 -8.72 -3.41 6.91
CA ASP A 202 -9.96 -3.32 7.67
C ASP A 202 -9.79 -3.98 9.05
N THR A 203 -10.75 -3.74 9.95
CA THR A 203 -10.75 -4.31 11.30
C THR A 203 -10.66 -5.85 11.37
N PRO A 204 -11.33 -6.64 10.51
CA PRO A 204 -11.17 -8.10 10.53
C PRO A 204 -9.85 -8.58 9.92
N GLY A 205 -9.13 -7.72 9.18
CA GLY A 205 -7.90 -8.10 8.51
C GLY A 205 -7.59 -7.25 7.27
N ILE A 206 -6.59 -7.70 6.52
CA ILE A 206 -6.17 -7.07 5.28
C ILE A 206 -6.62 -7.90 4.07
N TYR A 207 -7.02 -7.22 3.01
CA TYR A 207 -7.46 -7.80 1.74
C TYR A 207 -6.63 -7.21 0.61
N CYS A 208 -5.75 -7.99 0.01
CA CYS A 208 -4.87 -7.56 -1.06
C CYS A 208 -5.25 -8.22 -2.37
N LEU A 209 -5.36 -7.43 -3.43
CA LEU A 209 -5.60 -7.87 -4.80
C LEU A 209 -4.47 -7.44 -5.72
N GLN A 210 -4.18 -8.28 -6.69
CA GLN A 210 -3.35 -7.95 -7.84
C GLN A 210 -4.25 -7.64 -9.03
N SER A 211 -4.04 -6.48 -9.67
CA SER A 211 -4.99 -5.92 -10.64
C SER A 211 -5.13 -6.73 -11.93
N ASP A 212 -4.07 -7.37 -12.42
CA ASP A 212 -4.09 -8.00 -13.75
C ASP A 212 -4.76 -9.39 -13.71
N SER A 213 -4.42 -10.23 -12.73
CA SER A 213 -5.04 -11.55 -12.50
C SER A 213 -6.35 -11.48 -11.74
N GLN A 214 -6.66 -10.33 -11.13
CA GLN A 214 -7.76 -10.16 -10.17
C GLN A 214 -7.70 -11.14 -8.99
N SER A 215 -6.56 -11.80 -8.77
CA SER A 215 -6.34 -12.71 -7.67
C SER A 215 -5.69 -11.99 -6.49
N GLY A 216 -5.81 -12.58 -5.31
CA GLY A 216 -5.33 -11.95 -4.11
C GLY A 216 -5.40 -12.87 -2.89
N PHE A 217 -5.31 -12.24 -1.72
CA PHE A 217 -5.51 -12.92 -0.46
C PHE A 217 -6.16 -12.03 0.58
N SER A 218 -6.79 -12.68 1.55
CA SER A 218 -7.12 -12.08 2.84
C SER A 218 -6.21 -12.67 3.91
N LEU A 219 -5.81 -11.83 4.85
CA LEU A 219 -5.08 -12.23 6.03
C LEU A 219 -5.79 -11.63 7.24
N SER A 220 -6.34 -12.52 8.06
CA SER A 220 -7.18 -12.20 9.22
C SER A 220 -6.82 -13.11 10.39
N THR A 221 -7.53 -12.98 11.51
CA THR A 221 -7.44 -13.92 12.64
C THR A 221 -7.88 -15.35 12.30
N LYS A 222 -8.50 -15.57 11.13
CA LYS A 222 -8.80 -16.92 10.61
C LYS A 222 -7.63 -17.50 9.81
N GLY A 223 -6.54 -16.75 9.67
CA GLY A 223 -5.40 -17.07 8.84
C GLY A 223 -5.52 -16.53 7.42
N PHE A 224 -4.69 -17.11 6.54
CA PHE A 224 -4.64 -16.82 5.12
C PHE A 224 -5.81 -17.49 4.39
N ALA A 225 -6.46 -16.75 3.50
CA ALA A 225 -7.36 -17.33 2.50
C ALA A 225 -7.13 -16.66 1.14
N PRO A 226 -6.97 -17.43 0.05
CA PRO A 226 -6.92 -16.87 -1.29
C PRO A 226 -8.28 -16.23 -1.62
N LEU A 227 -8.26 -15.20 -2.45
CA LEU A 227 -9.47 -14.55 -2.93
C LEU A 227 -9.32 -14.13 -4.39
N ASN A 228 -10.47 -13.88 -5.02
CA ASN A 228 -10.61 -13.26 -6.31
C ASN A 228 -11.40 -11.94 -6.17
N ALA A 229 -11.15 -10.97 -7.04
CA ALA A 229 -11.84 -9.70 -7.04
C ALA A 229 -13.37 -9.83 -7.16
N ALA A 230 -13.85 -10.88 -7.83
CA ALA A 230 -15.27 -11.19 -7.99
C ALA A 230 -15.91 -11.87 -6.76
N ASP A 231 -15.12 -12.29 -5.77
CA ASP A 231 -15.63 -12.95 -4.58
C ASP A 231 -16.52 -11.99 -3.77
N LYS A 232 -17.52 -12.56 -3.09
CA LYS A 232 -18.41 -11.81 -2.22
C LYS A 232 -17.62 -11.15 -1.08
N ALA A 233 -17.79 -9.84 -0.93
CA ALA A 233 -17.23 -9.10 0.18
C ALA A 233 -17.85 -9.56 1.51
N PRO A 234 -17.05 -9.66 2.59
CA PRO A 234 -17.55 -9.74 3.95
C PRO A 234 -18.61 -8.67 4.22
N ALA A 235 -19.56 -8.97 5.11
CA ALA A 235 -20.66 -8.05 5.42
C ALA A 235 -20.14 -6.69 5.92
N THR A 236 -19.07 -6.70 6.72
CA THR A 236 -18.41 -5.48 7.25
C THR A 236 -17.91 -4.55 6.13
N LEU A 237 -17.42 -5.12 5.03
CA LEU A 237 -16.94 -4.39 3.86
C LEU A 237 -18.07 -3.98 2.92
N SER A 238 -19.09 -4.84 2.79
CA SER A 238 -20.25 -4.58 1.94
C SER A 238 -21.05 -3.37 2.40
N ASN A 239 -21.32 -3.27 3.71
CA ASN A 239 -22.09 -2.17 4.28
C ASN A 239 -21.36 -0.82 4.10
N ARG A 240 -20.02 -0.83 4.19
CA ARG A 240 -19.20 0.38 4.01
C ARG A 240 -19.10 0.84 2.55
N ALA A 241 -19.21 -0.09 1.60
CA ALA A 241 -19.27 0.23 0.18
C ALA A 241 -20.63 0.84 -0.24
N GLY A 242 -21.50 1.22 0.72
CA GLY A 242 -22.81 1.81 0.44
C GLY A 242 -23.83 0.79 -0.06
N ILE A 243 -23.75 -0.45 0.43
CA ILE A 243 -24.67 -1.53 0.08
C ILE A 243 -25.62 -1.76 1.25
N GLU A 244 -26.42 -0.75 1.56
CA GLU A 244 -27.76 -1.02 2.05
C GLU A 244 -28.63 -0.98 0.80
N SER A 245 -29.18 -2.12 0.41
CA SER A 245 -30.39 -2.08 -0.41
C SER A 245 -31.33 -1.15 0.33
N GLU A 246 -31.81 -0.09 -0.31
CA GLU A 246 -32.99 0.60 0.17
C GLU A 246 -34.01 -0.49 0.49
N THR A 247 -34.22 -0.71 1.78
CA THR A 247 -35.38 -1.45 2.22
C THR A 247 -36.49 -0.52 1.81
N VAL A 248 -37.09 -0.79 0.64
CA VAL A 248 -38.38 -0.24 0.25
C VAL A 248 -39.27 -0.62 1.42
N THR A 249 -39.44 0.32 2.33
CA THR A 249 -40.45 0.25 3.35
C THR A 249 -41.72 0.48 2.56
N THR A 250 -42.25 -0.60 2.01
CA THR A 250 -43.63 -0.64 1.56
C THR A 250 -44.41 -0.44 2.84
N THR A 251 -44.68 0.81 3.19
CA THR A 251 -45.71 1.17 4.14
C THR A 251 -46.99 0.67 3.49
N THR A 252 -47.33 -0.60 3.79
CA THR A 252 -48.67 -1.12 3.63
C THR A 252 -49.54 -0.20 4.47
N SER A 253 -50.17 0.76 3.81
CA SER A 253 -51.31 1.47 4.38
C SER A 253 -52.38 0.41 4.58
N ASP A 254 -52.47 -0.09 5.82
CA ASP A 254 -53.66 -0.76 6.33
C ASP A 254 -54.84 0.17 6.07
N GLN A 255 -55.62 -0.19 5.06
CA GLN A 255 -56.93 0.38 4.79
C GLN A 255 -57.92 -0.46 5.61
N PRO A 256 -58.58 0.09 6.65
CA PRO A 256 -59.66 -0.61 7.31
C PRO A 256 -60.88 -0.63 6.38
N ASP A 257 -61.38 -1.84 6.08
CA ASP A 257 -62.70 -2.07 5.52
C ASP A 257 -63.78 -1.52 6.47
N GLU A 258 -64.29 -0.32 6.20
CA GLU A 258 -65.54 0.16 6.79
C GLU A 258 -66.73 -0.19 5.88
N GLY A 259 -67.50 -1.20 6.32
CA GLY A 259 -68.93 -1.07 6.54
C GLY A 259 -69.82 -0.67 5.35
N LEU A 260 -70.36 -1.69 4.68
CA LEU A 260 -71.50 -1.59 3.78
C LEU A 260 -72.72 -0.96 4.50
N SER A 261 -73.05 0.28 4.16
CA SER A 261 -74.23 1.00 4.67
C SER A 261 -75.48 0.64 3.87
N THR A 262 -76.53 0.18 4.55
CA THR A 262 -77.88 -0.02 4.01
C THR A 262 -78.56 1.31 3.67
N PRO A 263 -79.50 1.35 2.69
CA PRO A 263 -80.21 2.57 2.31
C PRO A 263 -81.47 2.81 3.17
N PRO A 264 -81.86 4.07 3.44
CA PRO A 264 -83.21 4.38 3.88
C PRO A 264 -84.17 4.50 2.69
N THR A 265 -85.40 4.10 2.95
CA THR A 265 -86.60 4.11 2.11
C THR A 265 -86.99 5.50 1.62
N ASN A 266 -87.42 5.59 0.36
CA ASN A 266 -88.62 6.32 -0.04
C ASN A 266 -89.23 5.67 -1.29
#